data_AF-A0A974Z747-F1
#
_entry.id   AF-A0A974Z747-F1
#
_cell.length_a   1.000
_cell.length_b   1.000
_cell.length_c   1.000
_cell.angle_alpha   90.00
_cell.angle_beta   90.00
_cell.angle_gamma   90.00
#
_symmetry.space_group_name_H-M   'P 1'
#
loop_
_entity.id
_entity.type
_entity.pdbx_description
1 polymer ?
#
loop_
_entity_poly.entity_id
_entity_poly.type
_entity_poly.pdbx_seq_one_letter_code
_entity_poly.pdbx_strand_id
1 'polypeptide(L)' 'MIKLLALGLGVSVLIDPTIIRLVIVPAAMFLLGERSWWLPPWLDKLLPHLEPEPEGVPEPVPPPPEPSPEATPST' A
#
# COMPACT_ATOMS: atom_id res chain seq x y z
N MET A 1 21.85 6.12 32.33
CA MET A 1 21.26 7.05 31.34
C MET A 1 20.53 6.34 30.20
N ILE A 2 21.18 5.43 29.46
CA ILE A 2 20.60 4.73 28.28
C ILE A 2 19.27 4.01 28.57
N LYS A 3 19.10 3.44 29.77
CA LYS A 3 17.88 2.71 30.14
C LYS A 3 16.62 3.57 30.12
N LEU A 4 16.72 4.85 30.49
CA LEU A 4 15.61 5.81 30.43
C LEU A 4 15.36 6.30 29.00
N LEU A 5 16.43 6.49 28.22
CA LEU A 5 16.32 6.85 26.80
C LEU A 5 15.64 5.73 26.00
N ALA A 6 16.04 4.48 26.21
CA ALA A 6 15.42 3.32 25.56
C ALA A 6 13.95 3.13 25.99
N LEU A 7 13.65 3.35 27.26
CA LEU A 7 12.26 3.31 27.76
C LEU A 7 11.40 4.39 27.09
N GLY A 8 11.87 5.64 27.05
CA GLY A 8 11.14 6.74 26.42
C GLY A 8 10.91 6.51 24.92
N LEU A 9 11.93 6.01 24.20
CA LEU A 9 11.82 5.71 22.78
C LEU A 9 10.83 4.56 22.52
N GLY A 10 10.91 3.48 23.31
CA GLY A 10 9.98 2.36 23.19
C GLY A 10 8.52 2.73 23.47
N VAL A 11 8.29 3.56 24.50
CA VAL A 11 6.95 4.06 24.84
C VAL A 11 6.41 4.97 23.73
N SER A 12 7.24 5.85 23.17
CA SER A 12 6.84 6.74 22.07
C SER A 12 6.43 5.94 20.82
N VAL A 13 7.19 4.91 20.46
CA VAL A 13 6.90 4.04 19.30
C VAL A 13 5.61 3.24 19.50
N LEU A 14 5.26 2.88 20.73
CA LEU A 14 4.00 2.17 21.02
C LEU A 14 2.79 3.11 21.02
N ILE A 15 2.98 4.34 21.51
CA ILE A 15 1.91 5.36 21.62
C ILE A 15 1.49 5.87 20.25
N ASP A 16 2.41 6.04 19.30
CA ASP A 16 2.10 6.57 17.96
C ASP A 16 1.04 5.73 17.18
N PRO A 17 1.26 4.43 16.91
CA PRO A 17 0.27 3.63 16.18
C PRO A 17 -1.03 3.41 16.95
N THR A 18 -1.08 3.70 18.25
CA THR A 18 -2.28 3.55 19.09
C THR A 18 -2.99 4.88 19.30
N ILE A 19 -2.45 5.77 20.13
CA ILE A 19 -3.09 7.04 20.48
C ILE A 19 -3.14 7.97 19.27
N ILE A 20 -2.05 8.11 18.53
CA ILE A 20 -2.03 9.03 17.39
C ILE A 20 -2.96 8.52 16.30
N ARG A 21 -2.86 7.24 15.93
CA ARG A 21 -3.62 6.70 14.80
C ARG A 21 -5.09 6.39 15.11
N LEU A 22 -5.44 6.01 16.34
CA LEU A 22 -6.82 5.63 16.69
C LEU A 22 -7.65 6.79 17.26
N VAL A 23 -7.01 7.84 17.77
CA VAL A 23 -7.71 8.97 18.40
C VAL A 23 -7.38 10.28 17.70
N ILE A 24 -6.11 10.68 17.66
CA ILE A 24 -5.72 12.03 17.24
C ILE A 24 -5.99 12.23 15.75
N VAL A 25 -5.53 11.31 14.89
CA VAL A 25 -5.75 11.37 13.44
C VAL A 25 -7.24 11.38 13.10
N PRO A 26 -8.07 10.41 13.53
CA PRO A 26 -9.49 10.44 13.21
C PRO A 26 -10.18 11.67 13.79
N ALA A 27 -9.91 12.07 15.03
CA ALA A 27 -10.48 13.28 15.61
C ALA A 27 -10.11 14.54 14.80
N ALA A 28 -8.85 14.66 14.37
CA ALA A 28 -8.41 15.76 13.52
C ALA A 28 -9.10 15.72 12.15
N MET A 29 -9.24 14.55 11.53
CA MET A 29 -9.97 14.38 10.26
C MET A 29 -11.45 14.73 10.40
N PHE A 30 -12.09 14.38 11.52
CA PHE A 30 -13.47 14.80 11.81
C PHE A 30 -13.57 16.32 12.02
N LEU A 31 -12.60 16.94 12.70
CA LEU A 31 -12.62 18.37 13.01
C LEU A 31 -12.33 19.25 11.79
N LEU A 32 -11.32 18.88 10.98
CA LEU A 32 -10.94 19.59 9.76
C LEU A 32 -11.78 19.17 8.54
N GLY A 33 -12.43 18.01 8.59
CA GLY A 33 -13.25 17.47 7.51
C GLY A 33 -12.49 17.34 6.20
N GLU A 34 -13.12 17.80 5.12
CA GLU A 34 -12.59 17.89 3.74
C GLU A 34 -11.20 18.56 3.66
N ARG A 35 -10.90 19.46 4.61
CA ARG A 35 -9.63 20.19 4.63
C ARG A 35 -8.44 19.33 5.08
N SER A 36 -8.70 18.18 5.71
CA SER A 36 -7.64 17.24 6.12
C SER A 36 -6.97 16.54 4.94
N TRP A 37 -7.60 16.54 3.76
CA TRP A 37 -7.10 15.93 2.52
C TRP A 37 -6.79 16.97 1.44
N TRP A 38 -6.75 18.25 1.80
CA TRP A 38 -6.39 19.29 0.85
C TRP A 38 -4.91 19.16 0.47
N LEU A 39 -4.67 18.89 -0.82
CA LEU A 39 -3.35 19.02 -1.43
C LEU A 39 -3.15 20.46 -1.95
N PRO A 40 -2.19 21.23 -1.41
CA PRO A 40 -1.96 22.59 -1.87
C PRO A 40 -1.67 22.65 -3.37
N PRO A 41 -2.23 23.60 -4.13
CA PRO A 41 -2.06 23.67 -5.58
C PRO A 41 -0.59 23.91 -6.00
N TRP A 42 0.27 24.36 -5.08
CA TRP A 42 1.71 24.43 -5.30
C TRP A 42 2.41 23.07 -5.19
N LEU A 43 1.90 22.20 -4.31
CA LEU A 43 2.42 20.85 -4.13
C LEU A 43 1.93 19.94 -5.26
N ASP A 44 0.68 20.13 -5.70
CA ASP A 44 0.12 19.47 -6.90
C ASP A 44 0.99 19.73 -8.15
N LYS A 45 1.46 20.96 -8.33
CA LYS A 45 2.35 21.33 -9.45
C LYS A 45 3.77 20.79 -9.32
N LEU A 46 4.22 20.49 -8.10
CA LEU A 46 5.57 19.98 -7.86
C LEU A 46 5.63 18.45 -7.92
N LEU A 47 4.53 17.77 -7.63
CA LEU A 47 4.47 16.32 -7.66
C LEU A 47 4.62 15.81 -9.10
N PRO A 48 5.64 14.97 -9.38
CA PRO A 48 5.73 14.29 -10.66
C PRO A 48 4.54 13.35 -10.81
N HIS A 49 4.02 13.22 -12.04
CA HIS A 49 2.93 12.30 -12.35
C HIS A 49 3.47 10.88 -12.19
N LEU A 50 3.21 10.28 -11.03
CA LEU A 50 3.49 8.88 -10.75
C LEU A 50 2.34 8.08 -11.36
N GLU A 51 2.50 7.61 -12.59
CA GLU A 51 1.63 6.59 -13.13
C GLU A 51 1.89 5.30 -12.33
N PRO A 52 0.86 4.67 -11.73
CA PRO A 52 1.02 3.36 -11.13
C PRO A 52 1.45 2.40 -12.24
N GLU A 53 2.65 1.83 -12.12
CA GLU A 53 3.11 0.76 -13.00
C GLU A 53 2.00 -0.30 -13.05
N PRO A 54 1.53 -0.71 -14.24
CA PRO A 54 0.48 -1.72 -14.33
C PRO A 54 0.98 -2.96 -13.59
N GLU A 55 0.35 -3.26 -12.46
CA GLU A 55 0.59 -4.49 -11.71
C GLU A 55 0.51 -5.63 -12.72
N GLY A 56 1.66 -6.26 -12.95
CA GLY A 56 1.89 -7.13 -14.10
C GLY A 56 0.68 -8.00 -14.35
N VAL A 57 -0.08 -7.66 -15.40
CA VAL A 57 -1.16 -8.51 -15.89
C VAL A 57 -0.48 -9.84 -16.14
N PRO A 58 -0.81 -10.91 -15.39
CA PRO A 58 -0.20 -12.20 -15.65
C PRO A 58 -0.43 -12.49 -17.12
N GLU A 59 0.64 -12.65 -17.89
CA GLU A 59 0.53 -13.01 -19.30
C GLU A 59 -0.43 -14.21 -19.37
N PRO A 60 -1.41 -14.19 -20.29
CA PRO A 60 -2.31 -15.31 -20.44
C PRO A 60 -1.47 -16.56 -20.66
N VAL A 61 -1.46 -17.44 -19.65
CA VAL A 61 -0.77 -18.73 -19.73
C VAL A 61 -1.28 -19.42 -20.99
N PRO A 62 -0.41 -19.75 -21.96
CA PRO A 62 -0.86 -20.40 -23.18
C PRO A 62 -1.64 -21.66 -22.81
N PRO A 63 -2.79 -21.93 -23.47
CA PRO A 63 -3.59 -23.09 -23.15
C PRO A 63 -2.69 -24.34 -23.24
N PRO A 64 -2.82 -25.29 -22.29
CA PRO A 64 -2.05 -26.52 -22.32
C PRO A 64 -2.21 -27.18 -23.71
N PRO A 65 -1.13 -27.73 -24.30
CA PRO A 65 -1.19 -28.30 -25.64
C PRO A 65 -2.31 -29.33 -25.68
N GLU A 66 -3.23 -29.14 -26.64
CA GLU A 66 -4.32 -30.08 -26.86
C GLU A 66 -3.74 -31.49 -27.03
N PRO A 67 -4.32 -32.53 -26.41
CA PRO A 67 -3.85 -33.89 -26.59
C PRO A 67 -4.01 -34.24 -28.07
N SER A 68 -2.89 -34.30 -28.79
CA SER A 68 -2.86 -34.66 -30.21
C SER A 68 -3.52 -36.04 -30.38
N PRO A 69 -4.56 -36.19 -31.23
CA PRO A 69 -5.20 -37.47 -31.50
C PRO A 69 -4.30 -38.30 -32.42
N GLU A 70 -3.16 -38.76 -31.91
CA GLU A 70 -2.25 -39.62 -32.67
C GLU A 70 -1.67 -40.71 -31.78
N ALA A 71 -2.53 -41.65 -31.43
CA ALA A 71 -2.15 -43.03 -31.11
C ALA A 71 -3.33 -43.97 -31.39
N THR A 72 -3.83 -43.98 -32.62
CA THR A 72 -4.40 -45.22 -33.18
C THR A 72 -3.22 -46.08 -33.63
N PRO A 73 -2.87 -47.16 -32.92
CA PRO A 73 -1.90 -48.11 -33.45
C PRO A 73 -2.58 -48.84 -34.62
N SER A 74 -2.16 -48.52 -35.84
CA SER A 74 -2.38 -49.38 -37.00
C SER A 74 -1.45 -50.59 -36.88
N THR A 75 -1.94 -51.71 -36.33
CA THR A 75 -1.50 -53.09 -36.62
C THR A 75 -2.57 -54.05 -36.12
#